data_AF-A0A497JCR5-F1
#
_entry.id   AF-A0A497JCR5-F1
#
_cell.length_a   1.000
_cell.length_b   1.000
_cell.length_c   1.000
_cell.angle_alpha   90.00
_cell.angle_beta   90.00
_cell.angle_gamma   90.00
#
_symmetry.space_group_name_H-M   'P 1'
#
loop_
_entity.id
_entity.type
_entity.pdbx_description
1 polymer ?
#
loop_
_entity_poly.entity_id
_entity_poly.type
_entity_poly.pdbx_seq_one_letter_code
_entity_poly.pdbx_strand_id
1 'polypeptide(L)'
;MGISPHLAIIDLKTKRKKIPGKKLKEVTKVNNPAGKITHELWSTVKEKIKEGGIILIEGEEDLAVLPCILEAEEGTLVLYGQPSEGVVKVNIDKDIKEKAKKLLSFMEVEE
;
A
#
# COMPACT_ATOMS: atom_id res chain seq x y z
N MET A 1 10.34 4.95 19.17
CA MET A 1 9.11 4.19 19.43
C MET A 1 8.89 3.27 18.25
N GLY A 2 9.09 1.97 18.44
CA GLY A 2 8.98 0.96 17.38
C GLY A 2 7.55 0.47 17.29
N ILE A 3 6.78 1.01 16.35
CA ILE A 3 5.47 0.47 15.99
C ILE A 3 5.75 -0.60 14.94
N SER A 4 5.42 -1.85 15.25
CA SER A 4 5.40 -2.91 14.24
C SER A 4 4.06 -2.82 13.52
N PRO A 5 4.03 -2.54 12.21
CA PRO A 5 2.78 -2.51 11.47
C PRO A 5 2.18 -3.91 11.40
N HIS A 6 0.84 -4.00 11.40
CA HIS A 6 0.14 -5.25 11.14
C HIS A 6 0.38 -5.72 9.69
N LEU A 7 0.31 -4.77 8.74
CA LEU A 7 0.61 -4.96 7.33
C LEU A 7 1.66 -3.95 6.87
N ALA A 8 2.71 -4.43 6.21
CA ALA A 8 3.70 -3.59 5.52
C ALA A 8 3.69 -3.86 4.01
N ILE A 9 3.70 -2.81 3.20
CA ILE A 9 3.83 -2.89 1.74
C ILE A 9 5.05 -2.07 1.35
N ILE A 10 5.99 -2.68 0.62
CA ILE A 10 7.31 -2.09 0.33
C ILE A 10 7.82 -2.56 -1.03
N ASP A 11 8.60 -1.73 -1.74
CA ASP A 11 9.28 -2.12 -2.99
C ASP A 11 10.82 -2.23 -2.87
N LEU A 12 11.36 -1.96 -1.67
CA LEU A 12 12.80 -1.88 -1.36
C LEU A 12 13.59 -0.86 -2.20
N LYS A 13 12.93 0.14 -2.77
CA LYS A 13 13.56 1.24 -3.50
C LYS A 13 13.33 2.56 -2.74
N THR A 14 14.25 3.50 -2.94
CA THR A 14 14.02 4.91 -2.57
C THR A 14 14.47 5.75 -3.73
N LYS A 15 13.67 6.74 -4.15
CA LYS A 15 14.01 7.61 -5.29
C LYS A 15 14.43 6.81 -6.55
N ARG A 16 13.75 5.68 -6.81
CA ARG A 16 14.05 4.71 -7.90
C ARG A 16 15.43 4.02 -7.82
N LYS A 17 16.11 4.05 -6.67
CA LYS A 17 17.36 3.32 -6.41
C LYS A 17 17.11 2.17 -5.43
N LYS A 18 17.63 0.97 -5.74
CA LYS A 18 17.58 -0.18 -4.83
C LYS A 18 18.34 0.13 -3.55
N ILE A 19 17.72 -0.10 -2.40
CA ILE A 19 18.44 -0.15 -1.12
C ILE A 19 19.04 -1.55 -0.99
N PRO A 20 20.23 -1.73 -0.39
CA PRO A 20 20.64 -3.05 0.09
C PRO A 20 19.60 -3.57 1.08
N GLY A 21 18.74 -4.47 0.60
CA GLY A 21 17.62 -5.00 1.37
C GLY A 21 18.12 -5.85 2.54
N LYS A 22 17.49 -5.70 3.71
CA LYS A 22 17.53 -6.77 4.71
C LYS A 22 16.80 -7.99 4.15
N LYS A 23 17.28 -9.20 4.45
CA LYS A 23 16.50 -10.42 4.19
C LYS A 23 15.23 -10.37 5.04
N LEU A 24 14.13 -10.05 4.38
CA LEU A 24 12.80 -10.19 4.96
C LEU A 24 12.42 -11.67 4.89
N LYS A 25 12.01 -12.21 6.03
CA LYS A 25 11.46 -13.58 6.10
C LYS A 25 9.96 -13.47 5.86
N GLU A 26 9.39 -14.46 5.17
CA GLU A 26 7.93 -14.62 5.03
C GLU A 26 7.25 -13.40 4.37
N VAL A 27 7.64 -13.11 3.11
CA VAL A 27 7.01 -12.06 2.30
C VAL A 27 6.12 -12.64 1.22
N THR A 28 4.97 -12.01 0.98
CA THR A 28 4.17 -12.25 -0.22
C THR A 28 4.65 -11.29 -1.32
N LYS A 29 5.12 -11.84 -2.44
CA LYS A 29 5.55 -11.03 -3.58
C LYS A 29 4.37 -10.72 -4.48
N VAL A 30 4.31 -9.48 -4.97
CA VAL A 30 3.26 -9.01 -5.87
C VAL A 30 3.90 -8.17 -6.97
N ASN A 31 3.47 -8.34 -8.21
CA ASN A 31 3.91 -7.50 -9.32
C ASN A 31 2.92 -6.34 -9.52
N ASN A 32 3.41 -5.11 -9.44
CA ASN A 32 2.59 -3.92 -9.66
C ASN A 32 3.35 -2.87 -10.49
N PRO A 33 3.12 -2.81 -11.81
CA PRO A 33 3.77 -1.83 -12.67
C PRO A 33 3.55 -0.39 -12.21
N ALA A 34 4.46 0.49 -12.64
CA ALA A 34 4.39 1.92 -12.32
C ALA A 34 3.04 2.53 -12.72
N GLY A 35 2.45 3.32 -11.82
CA GLY A 35 1.17 3.97 -12.06
C GLY A 35 -0.07 3.06 -12.15
N LYS A 36 0.04 1.76 -11.80
CA LYS A 36 -1.10 0.83 -11.81
C LYS A 36 -1.50 0.39 -10.40
N ILE A 37 -2.73 -0.11 -10.30
CA ILE A 37 -3.20 -0.95 -9.19
C ILE A 37 -3.65 -2.27 -9.80
N THR A 38 -2.78 -3.28 -9.80
CA THR A 38 -3.11 -4.59 -10.36
C THR A 38 -4.16 -5.31 -9.50
N HIS A 39 -4.93 -6.20 -10.13
CA HIS A 39 -5.84 -7.09 -9.40
C HIS A 39 -5.08 -7.91 -8.34
N GLU A 40 -3.88 -8.39 -8.67
CA GLU A 40 -2.99 -9.12 -7.74
C GLU A 40 -2.65 -8.28 -6.51
N LEU A 41 -2.32 -6.99 -6.69
CA LEU A 41 -2.08 -6.08 -5.57
C LEU A 41 -3.32 -5.92 -4.71
N TRP A 42 -4.48 -5.65 -5.33
CA TRP A 42 -5.72 -5.44 -4.60
C TRP A 42 -6.13 -6.68 -3.79
N SER A 43 -6.12 -7.86 -4.42
CA SER A 43 -6.52 -9.10 -3.76
C SER A 43 -5.58 -9.44 -2.60
N THR A 44 -4.28 -9.24 -2.79
CA THR A 44 -3.27 -9.50 -1.75
C THR A 44 -3.42 -8.54 -0.58
N VAL A 45 -3.69 -7.25 -0.83
CA VAL A 45 -3.97 -6.26 0.23
C VAL A 45 -5.18 -6.70 1.04
N LYS A 46 -6.26 -7.11 0.37
CA LYS A 46 -7.49 -7.57 1.04
C LYS A 46 -7.28 -8.78 1.94
N GLU A 47 -6.44 -9.72 1.52
CA GLU A 47 -6.04 -10.88 2.33
C GLU A 47 -5.19 -10.45 3.53
N LYS A 48 -4.12 -9.69 3.26
CA LYS A 48 -3.12 -9.32 4.27
C LYS A 48 -3.57 -8.27 5.28
N ILE A 49 -4.64 -7.52 4.99
CA ILE A 49 -5.29 -6.67 6.01
C ILE A 49 -5.87 -7.51 7.15
N LYS A 50 -6.24 -8.78 6.90
CA LYS A 50 -6.79 -9.69 7.90
C LYS A 50 -5.72 -10.51 8.60
N GLU A 51 -4.76 -11.02 7.81
CA GLU A 51 -3.73 -11.94 8.29
C GLU A 51 -2.52 -11.22 8.88
N GLY A 52 -2.27 -10.00 8.42
CA GLY A 52 -1.01 -9.29 8.61
C GLY A 52 0.13 -9.84 7.75
N GLY A 53 1.28 -9.18 7.85
CA GLY A 53 2.51 -9.60 7.20
C GLY A 53 3.11 -8.53 6.28
N ILE A 54 3.90 -8.99 5.32
CA ILE A 54 4.70 -8.13 4.44
C ILE A 54 4.38 -8.46 2.98
N ILE A 55 3.94 -7.45 2.24
CA ILE A 55 3.83 -7.48 0.78
C ILE A 55 5.08 -6.82 0.20
N LEU A 56 5.83 -7.57 -0.60
CA LEU A 56 6.98 -7.08 -1.34
C LEU A 56 6.57 -6.83 -2.79
N ILE A 57 6.60 -5.57 -3.22
CA ILE A 57 6.21 -5.14 -4.55
C ILE A 57 7.39 -5.20 -5.52
N GLU A 58 7.24 -5.98 -6.58
CA GLU A 58 8.05 -5.87 -7.78
C GLU A 58 7.43 -4.80 -8.69
N GLY A 59 7.91 -3.56 -8.57
CA GLY A 59 7.35 -2.42 -9.31
C GLY A 59 7.27 -1.16 -8.46
N GLU A 60 6.08 -0.56 -8.34
CA GLU A 60 5.79 0.61 -7.49
C GLU A 60 4.68 0.30 -6.46
N GLU A 61 4.89 0.68 -5.20
CA GLU A 61 3.94 0.50 -4.11
C GLU A 61 3.05 1.73 -3.84
N ASP A 62 3.37 2.91 -4.40
CA ASP A 62 2.75 4.19 -4.03
C ASP A 62 1.22 4.17 -4.06
N LEU A 63 0.64 3.54 -5.09
CA LEU A 63 -0.82 3.46 -5.27
C LEU A 63 -1.49 2.40 -4.39
N ALA A 64 -0.73 1.55 -3.69
CA ALA A 64 -1.28 0.56 -2.75
C ALA A 64 -2.01 1.21 -1.57
N VAL A 65 -1.79 2.51 -1.32
CA VAL A 65 -2.53 3.27 -0.31
C VAL A 65 -4.04 3.27 -0.57
N LEU A 66 -4.48 3.28 -1.83
CA LEU A 66 -5.90 3.29 -2.19
C LEU A 66 -6.62 1.99 -1.81
N PRO A 67 -6.17 0.79 -2.23
CA PRO A 67 -6.77 -0.45 -1.75
C PRO A 67 -6.66 -0.60 -0.23
N CYS A 68 -5.57 -0.12 0.41
CA CYS A 68 -5.47 -0.12 1.86
C CYS A 68 -6.59 0.70 2.53
N ILE A 69 -6.84 1.92 2.04
CA ILE A 69 -7.91 2.78 2.58
C ILE A 69 -9.28 2.15 2.41
N LEU A 70 -9.54 1.56 1.24
CA LEU A 70 -10.86 1.05 0.87
C LEU A 70 -11.23 -0.25 1.58
N GLU A 71 -10.26 -1.17 1.72
CA GLU A 71 -10.47 -2.49 2.33
C GLU A 71 -10.31 -2.49 3.86
N ALA A 72 -9.58 -1.52 4.46
CA ALA A 72 -9.39 -1.47 5.91
C ALA A 72 -10.65 -1.05 6.67
N GLU A 73 -10.80 -1.47 7.92
CA GLU A 73 -11.91 -1.06 8.79
C GLU A 73 -11.77 0.40 9.26
N GLU A 74 -12.90 1.04 9.57
CA GLU A 74 -12.89 2.37 10.20
C GLU A 74 -12.12 2.33 11.54
N GLY A 75 -11.33 3.37 11.81
CA GLY A 75 -10.40 3.41 12.95
C GLY A 75 -9.02 2.83 12.67
N THR A 76 -8.80 2.20 11.51
CA THR A 76 -7.45 1.79 11.08
C THR A 76 -6.56 3.01 10.82
N LEU A 77 -5.28 2.94 11.20
CA LEU A 77 -4.28 3.93 10.85
C LEU A 77 -3.42 3.42 9.68
N VAL A 78 -3.48 4.09 8.54
CA VAL A 78 -2.60 3.85 7.39
C VAL A 78 -1.48 4.88 7.40
N LEU A 79 -0.25 4.40 7.22
CA LEU A 79 0.96 5.22 7.12
C LEU A 79 1.59 5.02 5.75
N TYR A 80 1.90 6.10 5.04
CA TYR A 80 2.62 6.01 3.77
C TYR A 80 3.65 7.13 3.64
N GLY A 81 4.70 6.88 2.85
CA GLY A 81 5.73 7.87 2.57
C GLY A 81 5.28 8.81 1.46
N GLN A 82 5.51 10.11 1.65
CA GLN A 82 5.31 11.13 0.62
C GLN A 82 6.67 11.78 0.32
N PRO A 83 7.15 11.76 -0.94
CA PRO A 83 8.39 12.40 -1.32
C PRO A 83 8.43 13.86 -0.85
N SER A 84 9.52 14.24 -0.19
CA SER A 84 9.79 15.60 0.35
C SER A 84 8.90 16.05 1.52
N GLU A 85 7.84 15.32 1.86
CA GLU A 85 6.89 15.67 2.93
C GLU A 85 7.01 14.76 4.17
N GLY A 86 7.63 13.58 4.01
CA GLY A 86 7.85 12.63 5.12
C GLY A 86 6.79 11.52 5.16
N VAL A 87 6.25 11.22 6.34
CA VAL A 87 5.24 10.17 6.53
C VAL A 87 3.87 10.81 6.72
N VAL A 88 2.92 10.43 5.87
CA VAL A 88 1.52 10.84 6.00
C VAL A 88 0.76 9.82 6.83
N LYS A 89 -0.11 10.32 7.72
CA LYS A 89 -0.99 9.53 8.56
C LYS A 89 -2.42 9.67 8.07
N VAL A 90 -3.09 8.55 7.85
CA VAL A 90 -4.48 8.51 7.42
C VAL A 90 -5.27 7.66 8.40
N ASN A 91 -6.15 8.29 9.17
CA ASN A 91 -7.13 7.56 9.97
C ASN A 91 -8.31 7.22 9.06
N ILE A 92 -8.64 5.93 8.97
CA ILE A 92 -9.73 5.48 8.10
C ILE A 92 -11.07 5.83 8.74
N ASP A 93 -11.85 6.62 8.01
CA ASP A 93 -13.26 6.91 8.28
C ASP A 93 -14.05 6.88 6.97
N LYS A 94 -15.35 7.13 7.05
CA LYS A 94 -16.23 7.15 5.87
C LYS A 94 -15.83 8.21 4.85
N ASP A 95 -15.45 9.40 5.30
CA ASP A 95 -15.12 10.53 4.41
C ASP A 95 -13.84 10.26 3.62
N ILE A 96 -12.83 9.67 4.26
CA ILE A 96 -11.58 9.25 3.64
C ILE A 96 -11.83 8.13 2.64
N LYS A 97 -12.70 7.16 2.95
CA LYS A 97 -13.08 6.11 2.00
C LYS A 97 -13.78 6.68 0.77
N GLU A 98 -14.70 7.62 0.94
CA GLU A 98 -15.37 8.27 -0.20
C GLU A 98 -14.40 9.10 -1.04
N LYS A 99 -13.45 9.80 -0.42
CA LYS A 99 -12.36 10.48 -1.14
C LYS A 99 -11.50 9.51 -1.95
N ALA A 100 -11.13 8.36 -1.37
CA ALA A 100 -10.36 7.34 -2.07
C ALA A 100 -11.14 6.74 -3.25
N LYS A 101 -12.44 6.46 -3.09
CA LYS A 101 -13.31 6.02 -4.20
C LYS A 101 -13.36 7.05 -5.32
N LYS A 102 -13.49 8.32 -4.97
CA LYS A 102 -13.50 9.42 -5.95
C LYS A 102 -12.16 9.51 -6.68
N LEU A 103 -11.03 9.38 -5.99
CA LEU A 103 -9.71 9.33 -6.63
C LEU A 103 -9.60 8.16 -7.60
N LEU A 104 -10.03 6.98 -7.19
CA LEU A 104 -10.04 5.78 -8.03
C LEU A 104 -10.91 5.96 -9.28
N SER A 105 -12.01 6.70 -9.20
CA SER A 105 -12.89 6.98 -10.34
C SER A 105 -12.26 7.83 -11.46
N PHE A 106 -11.12 8.48 -11.19
CA PHE A 106 -10.34 9.19 -12.21
C PHE A 106 -9.32 8.29 -12.92
N MET A 107 -9.17 7.03 -12.49
CA MET A 107 -8.26 6.08 -13.11
C MET A 107 -8.95 5.33 -14.25
N GLU A 108 -8.18 4.97 -15.27
CA GLU A 108 -8.66 4.11 -16.37
C GLU A 108 -8.63 2.65 -15.94
N VAL A 109 -9.66 1.90 -16.34
CA VAL A 109 -9.71 0.45 -16.15
C VAL A 109 -9.26 -0.19 -17.46
N GLU A 110 -8.11 -0.84 -17.43
CA GLU A 110 -7.62 -1.68 -18.52
C GLU A 110 -8.19 -3.09 -18.38
N GLU A 111 -8.69 -3.66 -19.47
CA GLU A 111 -9.19 -5.05 -19.56
C GLU A 111 -8.06 -6.08 -19.68
#